data_AF-A0A2G5CHP8-F1
#
_entry.id   AF-A0A2G5CHP8-F1
#
_cell.length_a   1.000
_cell.length_b   1.000
_cell.length_c   1.000
_cell.angle_alpha   90.00
_cell.angle_beta   90.00
_cell.angle_gamma   90.00
#
_symmetry.space_group_name_H-M   'P 1'
#
loop_
_entity.id
_entity.type
_entity.pdbx_description
1 polymer ?
#
loop_
_entity_poly.entity_id
_entity_poly.type
_entity_poly.pdbx_seq_one_letter_code
_entity_poly.pdbx_strand_id
1 'polypeptide(L)'
;MAEMGRRNSDFGAFIEKFTLLPPPPTSSSQQLPLAGLTFAVKDIFDVKGYVTGFGNPDWARTHSAAVSTAPVVAAVLSAGATCVGKVVMDEMAYSINGENAHFGTPVNLCAPDRIPGGSSSGSAVAVAAELVDFSLGTDTGGSIRVPAAFCGILGCRPSHAVVSTSGVIPMAQSFDTVGWFARDPVILNKVGRVLLQLSDVHLVQPSHVIIPDDCFQLLSIPSDRLTRVIIKSVEKLFGPQVIKHVNIGNYVSDRVPSLEHFMDRSNVHQEYIPSLVALSSAMRCLQRYEFKTNHGEWVTTVKPNLGPGLSERVWEAVKSTDEHIGISHSVKTELQTALSTLLEVFSLSSSLQIWSSFPQTVYFGLSN
;
A
#
# COMPACT_ATOMS: atom_id res chain seq x y z
N MET A 1 -14.32 -36.68 20.01
CA MET A 1 -14.45 -35.85 18.80
C MET A 1 -14.74 -34.41 19.18
N ALA A 2 -13.89 -33.81 20.01
CA ALA A 2 -14.04 -32.45 20.52
C ALA A 2 -12.85 -31.61 20.03
N GLU A 3 -12.85 -31.24 18.75
CA GLU A 3 -11.88 -30.30 18.19
C GLU A 3 -12.38 -29.70 16.87
N MET A 4 -13.64 -29.23 16.85
CA MET A 4 -14.19 -28.50 15.71
C MET A 4 -14.92 -27.26 16.21
N GLY A 5 -14.29 -26.10 16.02
CA GLY A 5 -15.00 -24.82 15.94
C GLY A 5 -14.96 -23.89 17.16
N ARG A 6 -13.77 -23.55 17.70
CA ARG A 6 -13.60 -22.14 18.10
C ARG A 6 -13.54 -21.35 16.79
N ARG A 7 -14.64 -20.69 16.41
CA ARG A 7 -14.60 -19.69 15.34
C ARG A 7 -13.45 -18.75 15.68
N ASN A 8 -12.48 -18.62 14.78
CA ASN A 8 -11.30 -17.81 15.00
C ASN A 8 -11.77 -16.36 15.24
N SER A 9 -11.66 -15.87 16.47
CA SER A 9 -12.30 -14.62 16.91
C SER A 9 -11.64 -13.37 16.34
N ASP A 10 -10.67 -13.53 15.45
CA ASP A 10 -9.88 -12.47 14.84
C ASP A 10 -10.06 -12.39 13.33
N PHE A 11 -11.05 -13.09 12.76
CA PHE A 11 -11.36 -13.05 11.34
C PHE A 11 -10.18 -13.45 10.43
N GLY A 12 -9.21 -14.22 10.96
CA GLY A 12 -8.01 -14.61 10.22
C GLY A 12 -7.01 -13.46 10.04
N ALA A 13 -7.14 -12.36 10.77
CA ALA A 13 -6.28 -11.20 10.58
C ALA A 13 -4.83 -11.41 11.05
N PHE A 14 -4.60 -12.26 12.05
CA PHE A 14 -3.29 -12.42 12.70
C PHE A 14 -2.55 -13.68 12.25
N ILE A 15 -1.25 -13.53 12.01
CA ILE A 15 -0.30 -14.65 11.89
C ILE A 15 0.16 -15.08 13.29
N GLU A 16 0.52 -14.09 14.11
CA GLU A 16 1.04 -14.29 15.45
C GLU A 16 0.54 -13.18 16.37
N LYS A 17 0.07 -13.54 17.57
CA LYS A 17 -0.34 -12.58 18.60
C LYS A 17 0.69 -12.53 19.71
N PHE A 18 1.14 -11.32 20.03
CA PHE A 18 2.04 -11.05 21.14
C PHE A 18 1.79 -9.62 21.62
N THR A 19 2.18 -9.31 22.85
CA THR A 19 2.06 -7.94 23.38
C THR A 19 3.44 -7.31 23.50
N LEU A 20 3.66 -6.20 22.79
CA LEU A 20 4.78 -5.30 23.06
C LEU A 20 4.27 -4.02 23.67
N LEU A 21 4.62 -3.86 24.95
CA LEU A 21 4.28 -2.67 25.71
C LEU A 21 5.14 -1.49 25.27
N PRO A 22 4.59 -0.26 25.30
CA PRO A 22 5.40 0.94 25.13
C PRO A 22 6.47 1.02 26.23
N PRO A 23 7.61 1.68 25.98
CA PRO A 23 8.59 1.96 27.03
C PRO A 23 7.94 2.79 28.15
N PRO A 24 8.38 2.65 29.41
CA PRO A 24 7.86 3.44 30.50
C PRO A 24 8.05 4.94 30.22
N PRO A 25 7.07 5.80 30.57
CA PRO A 25 7.18 7.23 30.34
C PRO A 25 8.34 7.82 31.15
N THR A 26 9.00 8.83 30.60
CA THR A 26 10.16 9.46 31.27
C THR A 26 9.75 10.38 32.42
N SER A 27 8.48 10.83 32.46
CA SER A 27 7.88 11.52 33.59
C SER A 27 6.39 11.17 33.75
N SER A 28 5.87 11.27 34.97
CA SER A 28 4.46 10.99 35.29
C SER A 28 3.47 11.99 34.69
N SER A 29 3.95 13.15 34.23
CA SER A 29 3.14 14.20 33.58
C SER A 29 3.17 14.14 32.05
N GLN A 30 3.96 13.25 31.45
CA GLN A 30 4.10 13.16 30.00
C GLN A 30 2.87 12.48 29.38
N GLN A 31 2.04 13.26 28.69
CA GLN A 31 0.94 12.71 27.89
C GLN A 31 1.48 12.28 26.52
N LEU A 32 1.61 10.97 26.30
CA LEU A 32 2.05 10.43 25.01
C LEU A 32 0.88 10.42 24.00
N PRO A 33 1.12 10.77 22.73
CA PRO A 33 0.03 11.05 21.77
C PRO A 33 -0.80 9.82 21.39
N LEU A 34 -0.25 8.61 21.53
CA LEU A 34 -0.91 7.33 21.26
C LEU A 34 -1.10 6.48 22.53
N ALA A 35 -0.98 7.08 23.72
CA ALA A 35 -1.17 6.39 24.99
C ALA A 35 -2.53 5.67 25.04
N GLY A 36 -2.52 4.40 25.39
CA GLY A 36 -3.72 3.57 25.53
C GLY A 36 -4.28 3.02 24.23
N LEU A 37 -3.70 3.38 23.07
CA LEU A 37 -4.07 2.79 21.79
C LEU A 37 -3.33 1.48 21.54
N THR A 38 -3.97 0.59 20.80
CA THR A 38 -3.44 -0.70 20.36
C THR A 38 -3.19 -0.70 18.85
N PHE A 39 -2.16 -1.43 18.43
CA PHE A 39 -1.89 -1.59 17.00
C PHE A 39 -1.33 -2.95 16.64
N ALA A 40 -1.44 -3.30 15.35
CA ALA A 40 -0.79 -4.47 14.78
C ALA A 40 0.12 -4.07 13.62
N VAL A 41 1.10 -4.92 13.31
CA VAL A 41 2.07 -4.67 12.24
C VAL A 41 2.00 -5.77 11.18
N LYS A 42 1.95 -5.37 9.91
CA LYS A 42 2.09 -6.31 8.79
C LYS A 42 3.36 -7.15 8.96
N ASP A 43 3.33 -8.43 8.59
CA ASP A 43 4.49 -9.33 8.72
C ASP A 43 5.62 -9.09 7.69
N ILE A 44 5.96 -7.82 7.51
CA ILE A 44 7.07 -7.30 6.72
C ILE A 44 7.94 -6.34 7.55
N PHE A 45 7.45 -5.94 8.74
CA PHE A 45 8.15 -5.09 9.68
C PHE A 45 8.95 -5.92 10.68
N ASP A 46 10.21 -5.53 10.87
CA ASP A 46 11.07 -6.07 11.88
C ASP A 46 10.61 -5.68 13.28
N VAL A 47 10.59 -6.69 14.15
CA VAL A 47 10.25 -6.58 15.56
C VAL A 47 11.31 -7.38 16.31
N LYS A 48 12.06 -6.70 17.19
CA LYS A 48 13.18 -7.32 17.91
C LYS A 48 12.77 -8.63 18.59
N GLY A 49 13.50 -9.70 18.29
CA GLY A 49 13.27 -11.03 18.87
C GLY A 49 12.26 -11.89 18.12
N TYR A 50 11.60 -11.36 17.08
CA TYR A 50 10.66 -12.10 16.23
C TYR A 50 11.24 -12.25 14.82
N VAL A 51 10.93 -13.37 14.17
CA VAL A 51 11.22 -13.55 12.74
C VAL A 51 10.24 -12.72 11.92
N THR A 52 10.71 -12.04 10.88
CA THR A 52 9.85 -11.37 9.90
C THR A 52 9.58 -12.32 8.75
N GLY A 53 8.33 -12.79 8.66
CA GLY A 53 7.99 -13.94 7.83
C GLY A 53 7.69 -13.61 6.38
N PHE A 54 7.50 -12.33 6.03
CA PHE A 54 7.20 -11.87 4.67
C PHE A 54 6.00 -12.58 4.03
N GLY A 55 5.06 -13.06 4.86
CA GLY A 55 3.91 -13.84 4.42
C GLY A 55 4.25 -15.21 3.83
N ASN A 56 5.45 -15.76 4.06
CA ASN A 56 5.89 -17.06 3.56
C ASN A 56 6.63 -17.89 4.66
N PRO A 57 6.18 -19.11 5.00
CA PRO A 57 6.85 -19.96 6.00
C PRO A 57 8.29 -20.38 5.65
N ASP A 58 8.62 -20.59 4.37
CA ASP A 58 9.99 -20.89 3.94
C ASP A 58 10.91 -19.69 4.13
N TRP A 59 10.42 -18.47 3.92
CA TRP A 59 11.15 -17.25 4.25
C TRP A 59 11.46 -17.20 5.74
N ALA A 60 10.44 -17.39 6.59
CA ALA A 60 10.62 -17.43 8.04
C ALA A 60 11.61 -18.53 8.48
N ARG A 61 11.57 -19.71 7.83
CA ARG A 61 12.47 -20.83 8.13
C ARG A 61 13.94 -20.55 7.84
N THR A 62 14.23 -19.72 6.83
CA THR A 62 15.62 -19.42 6.41
C THR A 62 16.18 -18.14 7.00
N HIS A 63 15.38 -17.35 7.73
CA HIS A 63 15.80 -16.08 8.31
C HIS A 63 15.79 -16.12 9.84
N SER A 64 16.74 -15.44 10.46
CA SER A 64 16.79 -15.34 11.92
C SER A 64 15.85 -14.26 12.44
N ALA A 65 15.55 -14.30 13.74
CA ALA A 65 14.82 -13.24 14.40
C ALA A 65 15.53 -11.89 14.25
N ALA A 66 14.74 -10.82 14.10
CA ALA A 66 15.28 -9.47 13.95
C ALA A 66 16.03 -9.03 15.22
N VAL A 67 17.20 -8.42 15.02
CA VAL A 67 18.05 -7.92 16.13
C VAL A 67 17.59 -6.55 16.66
N SER A 68 16.77 -5.84 15.88
CA SER A 68 16.20 -4.54 16.19
C SER A 68 14.75 -4.47 15.71
N THR A 69 13.99 -3.52 16.26
CA THR A 69 12.64 -3.19 15.81
C THR A 69 12.73 -2.08 14.77
N ALA A 70 11.95 -2.18 13.69
CA ALA A 70 11.87 -1.16 12.64
C ALA A 70 11.61 0.23 13.25
N PRO A 71 12.31 1.32 12.84
CA PRO A 71 12.16 2.64 13.45
C PRO A 71 10.71 3.15 13.46
N VAL A 72 9.92 2.82 12.45
CA VAL A 72 8.50 3.19 12.38
C VAL A 72 7.65 2.50 13.45
N VAL A 73 7.93 1.22 13.74
CA VAL A 73 7.28 0.46 14.82
C VAL A 73 7.74 1.00 16.19
N ALA A 74 9.04 1.27 16.33
CA ALA A 74 9.60 1.85 17.54
C ALA A 74 9.04 3.26 17.84
N ALA A 75 8.75 4.06 16.80
CA ALA A 75 8.20 5.40 16.94
C ALA A 75 6.79 5.37 17.54
N VAL A 76 5.91 4.50 17.04
CA VAL A 76 4.54 4.38 17.59
C VAL A 76 4.51 3.74 18.98
N LEU A 77 5.42 2.80 19.26
CA LEU A 77 5.62 2.28 20.62
C LEU A 77 6.07 3.39 21.58
N SER A 78 7.08 4.17 21.20
CA SER A 78 7.59 5.29 22.00
C SER A 78 6.54 6.40 22.20
N ALA A 79 5.58 6.50 21.28
CA ALA A 79 4.42 7.37 21.38
C ALA A 79 3.29 6.81 22.28
N GLY A 80 3.51 5.68 22.96
CA GLY A 80 2.61 5.13 23.98
C GLY A 80 1.63 4.06 23.50
N ALA A 81 1.70 3.66 22.23
CA ALA A 81 0.85 2.59 21.69
C ALA A 81 1.37 1.20 22.10
N THR A 82 0.47 0.22 22.20
CA THR A 82 0.80 -1.18 22.47
C THR A 82 0.65 -2.03 21.21
N CYS A 83 1.69 -2.76 20.81
CA CYS A 83 1.57 -3.71 19.69
C CYS A 83 0.93 -5.01 20.17
N VAL A 84 -0.04 -5.54 19.43
CA VAL A 84 -0.77 -6.78 19.78
C VAL A 84 -0.49 -7.95 18.83
N GLY A 85 0.42 -7.78 17.87
CA GLY A 85 0.92 -8.88 17.06
C GLY A 85 1.22 -8.53 15.60
N LYS A 86 1.49 -9.59 14.85
CA LYS A 86 1.75 -9.58 13.41
C LYS A 86 0.54 -10.06 12.63
N VAL A 87 0.22 -9.33 11.56
CA VAL A 87 -0.97 -9.58 10.75
C VAL A 87 -0.64 -10.11 9.37
N VAL A 88 -1.61 -10.87 8.83
CA VAL A 88 -1.54 -11.52 7.52
C VAL A 88 -1.30 -10.50 6.42
N MET A 89 -0.54 -10.93 5.42
CA MET A 89 -0.28 -10.18 4.20
C MET A 89 -0.27 -11.10 2.98
N ASP A 90 -0.40 -10.51 1.79
CA ASP A 90 -0.05 -11.25 0.57
C ASP A 90 1.42 -11.65 0.65
N GLU A 91 1.68 -12.88 0.24
CA GLU A 91 3.00 -13.46 0.25
C GLU A 91 4.00 -12.60 -0.55
N MET A 92 5.14 -12.30 0.08
CA MET A 92 6.19 -11.41 -0.43
C MET A 92 5.74 -10.00 -0.80
N ALA A 93 4.58 -9.56 -0.28
CA ALA A 93 3.90 -8.31 -0.64
C ALA A 93 3.60 -8.14 -2.14
N TYR A 94 3.70 -9.21 -2.95
CA TYR A 94 3.70 -9.14 -4.42
C TYR A 94 2.33 -9.45 -5.03
N SER A 95 1.28 -8.95 -4.38
CA SER A 95 -0.11 -8.99 -4.85
C SER A 95 -0.90 -7.85 -4.22
N ILE A 96 -2.17 -7.72 -4.64
CA ILE A 96 -3.13 -6.76 -4.08
C ILE A 96 -4.48 -7.41 -3.72
N ASN A 97 -4.54 -8.74 -3.69
CA ASN A 97 -5.78 -9.48 -3.47
C ASN A 97 -6.13 -9.59 -1.99
N GLY A 98 -5.13 -9.79 -1.14
CA GLY A 98 -5.32 -10.08 0.28
C GLY A 98 -5.42 -11.56 0.62
N GLU A 99 -4.99 -12.43 -0.27
CA GLU A 99 -5.04 -13.89 -0.16
C GLU A 99 -3.64 -14.45 0.13
N ASN A 100 -3.57 -15.41 1.05
CA ASN A 100 -2.32 -16.09 1.37
C ASN A 100 -2.54 -17.61 1.46
N ALA A 101 -1.80 -18.38 0.66
CA ALA A 101 -1.96 -19.84 0.59
C ALA A 101 -1.57 -20.56 1.89
N HIS A 102 -0.73 -19.95 2.72
CA HIS A 102 -0.19 -20.54 3.95
C HIS A 102 -0.96 -20.13 5.19
N PHE A 103 -1.39 -18.87 5.25
CA PHE A 103 -2.08 -18.28 6.42
C PHE A 103 -3.59 -18.10 6.23
N GLY A 104 -4.10 -18.35 5.02
CA GLY A 104 -5.49 -18.12 4.65
C GLY A 104 -5.78 -16.67 4.27
N THR A 105 -7.05 -16.40 3.95
CA THR A 105 -7.55 -15.07 3.56
C THR A 105 -8.32 -14.45 4.73
N PRO A 106 -7.91 -13.28 5.24
CA PRO A 106 -8.67 -12.55 6.25
C PRO A 106 -10.08 -12.20 5.75
N VAL A 107 -11.10 -12.31 6.62
CA VAL A 107 -12.49 -12.08 6.22
C VAL A 107 -12.76 -10.58 6.04
N ASN A 108 -13.24 -10.17 4.87
CA ASN A 108 -13.70 -8.81 4.62
C ASN A 108 -15.05 -8.56 5.33
N LEU A 109 -15.07 -7.73 6.38
CA LEU A 109 -16.30 -7.47 7.14
C LEU A 109 -17.36 -6.67 6.36
N CYS A 110 -16.96 -5.91 5.35
CA CYS A 110 -17.90 -5.17 4.48
C CYS A 110 -18.55 -6.07 3.42
N ALA A 111 -17.88 -7.17 3.05
CA ALA A 111 -18.37 -8.12 2.07
C ALA A 111 -17.73 -9.51 2.33
N PRO A 112 -18.28 -10.32 3.26
CA PRO A 112 -17.64 -11.56 3.74
C PRO A 112 -17.30 -12.60 2.67
N ASP A 113 -18.02 -12.58 1.54
CA ASP A 113 -17.79 -13.48 0.40
C ASP A 113 -16.82 -12.89 -0.65
N ARG A 114 -16.12 -11.81 -0.31
CA ARG A 114 -15.16 -11.10 -1.17
C ARG A 114 -13.81 -10.96 -0.46
N ILE A 115 -12.77 -10.83 -1.26
CA ILE A 115 -11.41 -10.59 -0.76
C ILE A 115 -11.32 -9.24 0.00
N PRO A 116 -10.48 -9.14 1.04
CA PRO A 116 -10.28 -7.89 1.78
C PRO A 116 -9.40 -6.88 1.05
N GLY A 117 -8.78 -7.27 -0.07
CA GLY A 117 -7.73 -6.50 -0.71
C GLY A 117 -6.38 -6.72 0.00
N GLY A 118 -5.29 -6.39 -0.68
CA GLY A 118 -3.94 -6.62 -0.18
C GLY A 118 -2.94 -5.62 -0.76
N SER A 119 -1.64 -5.75 -0.46
CA SER A 119 -1.03 -6.82 0.33
C SER A 119 -1.13 -6.68 1.85
N SER A 120 -1.68 -5.59 2.38
CA SER A 120 -1.83 -5.40 3.84
C SER A 120 -3.20 -5.87 4.36
N SER A 121 -3.61 -7.09 3.99
CA SER A 121 -4.97 -7.61 4.23
C SER A 121 -5.31 -7.74 5.71
N GLY A 122 -4.46 -8.41 6.49
CA GLY A 122 -4.65 -8.57 7.92
C GLY A 122 -4.61 -7.23 8.66
N SER A 123 -3.78 -6.27 8.21
CA SER A 123 -3.75 -4.91 8.76
C SER A 123 -5.10 -4.21 8.62
N ALA A 124 -5.73 -4.31 7.45
CA ALA A 124 -7.02 -3.69 7.22
C ALA A 124 -8.14 -4.42 7.97
N VAL A 125 -8.18 -5.76 7.92
CA VAL A 125 -9.20 -6.54 8.63
C VAL A 125 -9.11 -6.37 10.14
N ALA A 126 -7.91 -6.31 10.73
CA ALA A 126 -7.74 -6.08 12.16
C ALA A 126 -8.33 -4.74 12.63
N VAL A 127 -8.18 -3.69 11.82
CA VAL A 127 -8.76 -2.36 12.08
C VAL A 127 -10.27 -2.37 11.82
N ALA A 128 -10.73 -2.96 10.72
CA ALA A 128 -12.14 -3.05 10.37
C ALA A 128 -12.96 -3.85 11.40
N ALA A 129 -12.36 -4.90 11.96
CA ALA A 129 -12.93 -5.76 13.00
C ALA A 129 -12.80 -5.20 14.42
N GLU A 130 -12.26 -3.98 14.60
CA GLU A 130 -12.03 -3.36 15.90
C GLU A 130 -11.15 -4.21 16.85
N LEU A 131 -10.25 -5.02 16.27
CA LEU A 131 -9.27 -5.79 17.05
C LEU A 131 -8.10 -4.92 17.51
N VAL A 132 -7.86 -3.81 16.80
CA VAL A 132 -6.87 -2.77 17.10
C VAL A 132 -7.39 -1.39 16.70
N ASP A 133 -6.86 -0.35 17.36
CA ASP A 133 -7.21 1.04 17.05
C ASP A 133 -6.63 1.53 15.71
N PHE A 134 -5.41 1.06 15.39
CA PHE A 134 -4.75 1.32 14.11
C PHE A 134 -3.83 0.16 13.71
N SER A 135 -3.33 0.15 12.48
CA SER A 135 -2.33 -0.85 12.06
C SER A 135 -1.34 -0.25 11.08
N LEU A 136 -0.15 -0.85 11.02
CA LEU A 136 0.90 -0.49 10.06
C LEU A 136 0.92 -1.47 8.89
N GLY A 137 1.17 -0.94 7.70
CA GLY A 137 1.28 -1.68 6.44
C GLY A 137 2.23 -1.01 5.46
N THR A 138 2.31 -1.55 4.26
CA THR A 138 3.11 -0.98 3.16
C THR A 138 2.25 -0.85 1.91
N ASP A 139 2.54 0.14 1.08
CA ASP A 139 1.92 0.38 -0.22
C ASP A 139 3.04 0.47 -1.28
N THR A 140 3.04 -0.48 -2.23
CA THR A 140 3.94 -0.45 -3.40
C THR A 140 3.15 -0.08 -4.65
N GLY A 141 2.03 -0.78 -4.89
CA GLY A 141 1.12 -0.53 -6.01
C GLY A 141 -0.33 -0.25 -5.60
N GLY A 142 -0.62 -0.14 -4.30
CA GLY A 142 -1.99 -0.07 -3.78
C GLY A 142 -2.19 -0.67 -2.39
N SER A 143 -1.16 -1.29 -1.81
CA SER A 143 -1.30 -2.18 -0.65
C SER A 143 -1.72 -1.54 0.69
N ILE A 144 -1.94 -0.23 0.73
CA ILE A 144 -2.70 0.44 1.80
C ILE A 144 -4.09 0.83 1.28
N ARG A 145 -4.16 1.47 0.12
CA ARG A 145 -5.42 2.09 -0.36
C ARG A 145 -6.46 1.09 -0.84
N VAL A 146 -6.03 0.00 -1.49
CA VAL A 146 -6.92 -1.08 -1.94
C VAL A 146 -7.61 -1.75 -0.76
N PRO A 147 -6.88 -2.30 0.24
CA PRO A 147 -7.54 -2.94 1.38
C PRO A 147 -8.32 -1.94 2.25
N ALA A 148 -7.90 -0.68 2.36
CA ALA A 148 -8.70 0.35 3.03
C ALA A 148 -10.07 0.55 2.37
N ALA A 149 -10.09 0.69 1.05
CA ALA A 149 -11.32 0.85 0.27
C ALA A 149 -12.21 -0.39 0.37
N PHE A 150 -11.63 -1.60 0.28
CA PHE A 150 -12.39 -2.85 0.30
C PHE A 150 -12.97 -3.17 1.68
N CYS A 151 -12.24 -2.85 2.76
CA CYS A 151 -12.67 -3.07 4.14
C CYS A 151 -13.42 -1.88 4.76
N GLY A 152 -13.69 -0.80 3.99
CA GLY A 152 -14.49 0.34 4.45
C GLY A 152 -13.85 1.15 5.58
N ILE A 153 -12.51 1.27 5.59
CA ILE A 153 -11.74 1.99 6.61
C ILE A 153 -10.84 3.05 5.98
N LEU A 154 -10.20 3.89 6.81
CA LEU A 154 -9.26 4.88 6.33
C LEU A 154 -7.86 4.27 6.20
N GLY A 155 -7.17 4.59 5.10
CA GLY A 155 -5.77 4.23 4.87
C GLY A 155 -4.97 5.46 4.43
N CYS A 156 -3.82 5.69 5.05
CA CYS A 156 -2.89 6.75 4.67
C CYS A 156 -1.64 6.15 4.02
N ARG A 157 -1.44 6.44 2.74
CA ARG A 157 -0.16 6.30 2.06
C ARG A 157 0.46 7.69 1.98
N PRO A 158 1.48 8.03 2.79
CA PRO A 158 2.14 9.33 2.70
C PRO A 158 2.96 9.44 1.41
N SER A 159 3.60 10.60 1.20
CA SER A 159 4.60 10.79 0.16
C SER A 159 5.69 9.72 0.25
N HIS A 160 6.24 9.29 -0.89
CA HIS A 160 7.33 8.31 -0.88
C HIS A 160 8.53 8.85 -0.09
N ALA A 161 9.24 7.95 0.60
CA ALA A 161 10.44 8.21 1.39
C ALA A 161 10.32 9.13 2.64
N VAL A 162 9.16 9.73 2.93
CA VAL A 162 9.04 10.58 4.15
C VAL A 162 8.99 9.81 5.45
N VAL A 163 8.53 8.55 5.40
CA VAL A 163 8.63 7.60 6.51
C VAL A 163 9.70 6.58 6.15
N SER A 164 10.65 6.35 7.07
CA SER A 164 11.72 5.39 6.86
C SER A 164 11.19 3.98 6.64
N THR A 165 11.74 3.29 5.64
CA THR A 165 11.53 1.87 5.35
C THR A 165 12.61 0.98 5.97
N SER A 166 13.47 1.52 6.85
CA SER A 166 14.46 0.71 7.57
C SER A 166 13.77 -0.35 8.44
N GLY A 167 14.29 -1.58 8.44
CA GLY A 167 13.64 -2.72 9.10
C GLY A 167 12.32 -3.14 8.45
N VAL A 168 12.11 -2.80 7.18
CA VAL A 168 10.99 -3.27 6.37
C VAL A 168 11.57 -4.08 5.21
N ILE A 169 11.14 -5.33 5.05
CA ILE A 169 11.61 -6.14 3.92
C ILE A 169 11.14 -5.47 2.62
N PRO A 170 12.05 -5.16 1.67
CA PRO A 170 11.69 -4.45 0.45
C PRO A 170 10.93 -5.37 -0.51
N MET A 171 9.93 -4.84 -1.19
CA MET A 171 9.34 -5.48 -2.37
C MET A 171 9.89 -4.81 -3.64
N ALA A 172 9.73 -3.49 -3.72
CA ALA A 172 10.32 -2.65 -4.76
C ALA A 172 10.55 -1.24 -4.16
N GLN A 173 11.76 -1.02 -3.64
CA GLN A 173 12.12 0.17 -2.86
C GLN A 173 11.83 1.51 -3.55
N SER A 174 11.79 1.55 -4.89
CA SER A 174 11.39 2.72 -5.67
C SER A 174 9.94 3.14 -5.43
N PHE A 175 9.12 2.30 -4.81
CA PHE A 175 7.68 2.48 -4.67
C PHE A 175 7.20 2.23 -3.23
N ASP A 176 7.89 1.33 -2.52
CA ASP A 176 7.58 0.92 -1.16
C ASP A 176 7.42 2.13 -0.25
N THR A 177 6.24 2.25 0.34
CA THR A 177 5.89 3.33 1.26
C THR A 177 5.21 2.74 2.48
N VAL A 178 5.72 3.05 3.66
CA VAL A 178 5.03 2.70 4.91
C VAL A 178 3.77 3.54 5.02
N GLY A 179 2.65 2.89 5.32
CA GLY A 179 1.38 3.54 5.57
C GLY A 179 0.67 2.93 6.77
N TRP A 180 -0.47 3.49 7.12
CA TRP A 180 -1.25 3.06 8.29
C TRP A 180 -2.74 3.15 8.04
N PHE A 181 -3.49 2.38 8.82
CA PHE A 181 -4.94 2.31 8.78
C PHE A 181 -5.55 2.75 10.11
N ALA A 182 -6.74 3.32 10.06
CA ALA A 182 -7.59 3.54 11.23
C ALA A 182 -9.05 3.61 10.79
N ARG A 183 -9.98 3.45 11.74
CA ARG A 183 -11.41 3.76 11.50
C ARG A 183 -11.76 5.21 11.81
N ASP A 184 -11.07 5.78 12.79
CA ASP A 184 -11.27 7.15 13.24
C ASP A 184 -10.23 8.09 12.57
N PRO A 185 -10.66 9.16 11.88
CA PRO A 185 -9.75 10.14 11.29
C PRO A 185 -8.85 10.84 12.32
N VAL A 186 -9.28 10.96 13.59
CA VAL A 186 -8.47 11.50 14.69
C VAL A 186 -7.31 10.55 15.00
N ILE A 187 -7.57 9.24 15.08
CA ILE A 187 -6.52 8.24 15.30
C ILE A 187 -5.57 8.22 14.10
N LEU A 188 -6.10 8.21 12.87
CA LEU A 188 -5.31 8.29 11.64
C LEU A 188 -4.36 9.50 11.65
N ASN A 189 -4.87 10.67 12.07
CA ASN A 189 -4.09 11.90 12.17
C ASN A 189 -3.03 11.85 13.28
N LYS A 190 -3.36 11.32 14.46
CA LYS A 190 -2.40 11.16 15.57
C LYS A 190 -1.22 10.28 15.16
N VAL A 191 -1.48 9.15 14.49
CA VAL A 191 -0.42 8.27 13.95
C VAL A 191 0.42 9.04 12.91
N GLY A 192 -0.24 9.77 12.01
CA GLY A 192 0.45 10.61 11.02
C GLY A 192 1.36 11.66 11.65
N ARG A 193 0.93 12.36 12.71
CA ARG A 193 1.76 13.33 13.43
C ARG A 193 3.02 12.69 14.03
N VAL A 194 2.89 11.50 14.60
CA VAL A 194 4.03 10.75 15.15
C VAL A 194 5.00 10.33 14.06
N LEU A 195 4.50 9.75 12.96
CA LEU A 195 5.34 9.15 11.93
C LEU A 195 5.97 10.18 10.98
N LEU A 196 5.25 11.26 10.69
CA LEU A 196 5.72 12.33 9.81
C LEU A 196 6.47 13.44 10.55
N GLN A 197 6.48 13.40 11.89
CA GLN A 197 7.08 14.43 12.75
C GLN A 197 6.60 15.85 12.40
N LEU A 198 5.33 15.97 12.00
CA LEU A 198 4.76 17.24 11.59
C LEU A 198 4.46 18.10 12.82
N SER A 199 4.88 19.36 12.78
CA SER A 199 4.37 20.42 13.64
C SER A 199 2.86 20.60 13.42
N ASP A 200 2.17 21.31 14.33
CA ASP A 200 0.77 21.69 14.09
C ASP A 200 0.64 22.45 12.77
N VAL A 201 0.05 21.80 11.78
CA VAL A 201 -0.17 22.36 10.45
C VAL A 201 -1.54 23.02 10.45
N HIS A 202 -1.61 24.27 9.98
CA HIS A 202 -2.89 24.90 9.71
C HIS A 202 -3.62 24.15 8.59
N LEU A 203 -4.96 24.14 8.64
CA LEU A 203 -5.79 23.61 7.56
C LEU A 203 -5.47 24.37 6.26
N VAL A 204 -4.84 23.69 5.31
CA VAL A 204 -4.59 24.22 3.97
C VAL A 204 -5.81 23.92 3.11
N GLN A 205 -6.41 24.97 2.56
CA GLN A 205 -7.48 24.84 1.57
C GLN A 205 -6.86 24.57 0.20
N PRO A 206 -7.32 23.56 -0.56
CA PRO A 206 -6.80 23.31 -1.89
C PRO A 206 -7.16 24.47 -2.83
N SER A 207 -6.17 25.00 -3.55
CA SER A 207 -6.41 25.97 -4.64
C SER A 207 -7.12 25.29 -5.81
N HIS A 208 -6.75 24.04 -6.08
CA HIS A 208 -7.29 23.24 -7.16
C HIS A 208 -7.50 21.77 -6.74
N VAL A 209 -8.54 21.16 -7.28
CA VAL A 209 -8.83 19.72 -7.20
C VAL A 209 -9.00 19.20 -8.61
N ILE A 210 -8.16 18.24 -9.00
CA ILE A 210 -8.16 17.70 -10.35
C ILE A 210 -9.02 16.43 -10.41
N ILE A 211 -9.97 16.40 -11.36
CA ILE A 211 -10.81 15.25 -11.65
C ILE A 211 -10.29 14.58 -12.94
N PRO A 212 -9.71 13.37 -12.87
CA PRO A 212 -9.26 12.64 -14.05
C PRO A 212 -10.42 11.88 -14.69
N ASP A 213 -11.19 12.54 -15.55
CA ASP A 213 -12.48 12.01 -16.07
C ASP A 213 -12.34 10.67 -16.80
N ASP A 214 -11.28 10.52 -17.58
CA ASP A 214 -10.96 9.31 -18.33
C ASP A 214 -10.77 8.10 -17.41
N CYS A 215 -10.18 8.26 -16.22
CA CYS A 215 -10.11 7.18 -15.22
C CYS A 215 -11.48 6.67 -14.81
N PHE A 216 -12.43 7.58 -14.62
CA PHE A 216 -13.78 7.20 -14.19
C PHE A 216 -14.54 6.48 -15.30
N GLN A 217 -14.16 6.68 -16.57
CA GLN A 217 -14.73 5.94 -17.70
C GLN A 217 -14.32 4.46 -17.72
N LEU A 218 -13.25 4.08 -17.00
CA LEU A 218 -12.83 2.68 -16.84
C LEU A 218 -13.70 1.88 -15.86
N LEU A 219 -14.62 2.54 -15.15
CA LEU A 219 -15.50 1.87 -14.20
C LEU A 219 -16.55 1.04 -14.94
N SER A 220 -16.80 -0.17 -14.45
CA SER A 220 -17.90 -1.03 -14.93
C SER A 220 -19.29 -0.52 -14.52
N ILE A 221 -19.34 0.43 -13.59
CA ILE A 221 -20.57 1.15 -13.21
C ILE A 221 -20.61 2.50 -13.93
N PRO A 222 -21.82 3.07 -14.18
CA PRO A 222 -21.95 4.40 -14.76
C PRO A 222 -21.11 5.43 -13.99
N SER A 223 -20.11 5.98 -14.68
CA SER A 223 -19.09 6.87 -14.09
C SER A 223 -19.71 8.09 -13.42
N ASP A 224 -20.81 8.58 -14.00
CA ASP A 224 -21.55 9.74 -13.51
C ASP A 224 -22.12 9.53 -12.10
N ARG A 225 -22.45 8.30 -11.69
CA ARG A 225 -22.90 8.03 -10.31
C ARG A 225 -21.82 8.33 -9.28
N LEU A 226 -20.57 7.94 -9.55
CA LEU A 226 -19.46 8.16 -8.63
C LEU A 226 -18.93 9.59 -8.74
N THR A 227 -18.65 10.05 -9.96
CA THR A 227 -18.06 11.36 -10.21
C THR A 227 -18.96 12.49 -9.71
N ARG A 228 -20.29 12.38 -9.84
CA ARG A 228 -21.22 13.38 -9.28
C ARG A 228 -21.13 13.49 -7.76
N VAL A 229 -20.99 12.36 -7.05
CA VAL A 229 -20.89 12.37 -5.57
C VAL A 229 -19.58 13.03 -5.15
N ILE A 230 -18.48 12.72 -5.82
CA ILE A 230 -17.17 13.32 -5.56
C ILE A 230 -17.22 14.83 -5.83
N ILE A 231 -17.68 15.24 -7.01
CA ILE A 231 -17.78 16.65 -7.41
C ILE A 231 -18.64 17.42 -6.40
N LYS A 232 -19.86 16.96 -6.10
CA LYS A 232 -20.74 17.65 -5.14
C LYS A 232 -20.13 17.76 -3.75
N SER A 233 -19.34 16.76 -3.32
CA SER A 233 -18.67 16.80 -2.03
C SER A 233 -17.55 17.86 -2.02
N VAL A 234 -16.76 17.93 -3.10
CA VAL A 234 -15.71 18.94 -3.29
C VAL A 234 -16.34 20.34 -3.37
N GLU A 235 -17.39 20.52 -4.17
CA GLU A 235 -18.12 21.79 -4.29
C GLU A 235 -18.65 22.26 -2.94
N LYS A 236 -19.23 21.34 -2.15
CA LYS A 236 -19.75 21.65 -0.82
C LYS A 236 -18.66 22.08 0.17
N LEU A 237 -17.48 21.49 0.08
CA LEU A 237 -16.38 21.74 1.03
C LEU A 237 -15.50 22.93 0.63
N PHE A 238 -15.25 23.11 -0.67
CA PHE A 238 -14.22 24.00 -1.19
C PHE A 238 -14.73 24.99 -2.25
N GLY A 239 -15.99 24.85 -2.69
CA GLY A 239 -16.59 25.63 -3.77
C GLY A 239 -16.31 25.04 -5.16
N PRO A 240 -17.16 25.31 -6.17
CA PRO A 240 -17.01 24.74 -7.51
C PRO A 240 -15.77 25.25 -8.27
N GLN A 241 -15.28 26.44 -7.95
CA GLN A 241 -14.16 27.09 -8.63
C GLN A 241 -12.82 26.38 -8.47
N VAL A 242 -12.67 25.50 -7.47
CA VAL A 242 -11.43 24.74 -7.29
C VAL A 242 -11.33 23.56 -8.24
N ILE A 243 -12.44 23.14 -8.86
CA ILE A 243 -12.48 21.91 -9.66
C ILE A 243 -11.89 22.15 -11.05
N LYS A 244 -10.90 21.34 -11.43
CA LYS A 244 -10.33 21.27 -12.77
C LYS A 244 -10.51 19.87 -13.33
N HIS A 245 -11.07 19.75 -14.52
CA HIS A 245 -11.20 18.48 -15.23
C HIS A 245 -10.00 18.27 -16.15
N VAL A 246 -9.44 17.07 -16.14
CA VAL A 246 -8.24 16.71 -16.94
C VAL A 246 -8.43 15.32 -17.54
N ASN A 247 -8.09 15.15 -18.81
CA ASN A 247 -7.86 13.83 -19.39
C ASN A 247 -6.41 13.42 -19.06
N ILE A 248 -6.25 12.56 -18.08
CA ILE A 248 -4.92 12.26 -17.53
C ILE A 248 -4.12 11.36 -18.47
N GLY A 249 -4.79 10.51 -19.26
CA GLY A 249 -4.18 9.69 -20.29
C GLY A 249 -3.45 10.51 -21.35
N ASN A 250 -4.13 11.52 -21.91
CA ASN A 250 -3.54 12.46 -22.86
C ASN A 250 -2.42 13.26 -22.21
N TYR A 251 -2.64 13.78 -21.00
CA TYR A 251 -1.62 14.54 -20.27
C TYR A 251 -0.32 13.75 -20.06
N VAL A 252 -0.42 12.48 -19.64
CA VAL A 252 0.73 11.59 -19.47
C VAL A 252 1.38 11.29 -20.81
N SER A 253 0.59 11.01 -21.85
CA SER A 253 1.11 10.75 -23.20
C SER A 253 1.95 11.91 -23.75
N ASP A 254 1.53 13.15 -23.50
CA ASP A 254 2.19 14.35 -24.01
C ASP A 254 3.46 14.74 -23.23
N ARG A 255 3.57 14.30 -21.97
CA ARG A 255 4.59 14.79 -21.02
C ARG A 255 5.60 13.74 -20.57
N VAL A 256 5.40 12.48 -20.96
CA VAL A 256 6.27 11.34 -20.61
C VAL A 256 6.77 10.68 -21.89
N PRO A 257 7.71 11.30 -22.62
CA PRO A 257 8.15 10.82 -23.94
C PRO A 257 8.73 9.40 -23.90
N SER A 258 9.43 9.02 -22.82
CA SER A 258 10.04 7.69 -22.72
C SER A 258 9.00 6.55 -22.74
N LEU A 259 7.72 6.87 -22.49
CA LEU A 259 6.61 5.92 -22.48
C LEU A 259 6.40 5.24 -23.84
N GLU A 260 6.84 5.86 -24.94
CA GLU A 260 6.69 5.33 -26.30
C GLU A 260 7.23 3.90 -26.46
N HIS A 261 8.25 3.52 -25.69
CA HIS A 261 8.87 2.19 -25.69
C HIS A 261 7.96 1.10 -25.11
N PHE A 262 6.92 1.48 -24.36
CA PHE A 262 5.95 0.58 -23.75
C PHE A 262 4.57 0.65 -24.41
N MET A 263 4.40 1.52 -25.42
CA MET A 263 3.13 1.71 -26.11
C MET A 263 2.92 0.59 -27.13
N ASP A 264 1.89 -0.23 -26.93
CA ASP A 264 1.44 -1.17 -27.93
C ASP A 264 0.50 -0.48 -28.93
N ARG A 265 0.92 -0.37 -30.20
CA ARG A 265 0.13 0.21 -31.28
C ARG A 265 -0.76 -0.81 -32.00
N SER A 266 -0.69 -2.09 -31.62
CA SER A 266 -1.37 -3.19 -32.31
C SER A 266 -2.76 -3.52 -31.74
N ASN A 267 -3.08 -3.07 -30.52
CA ASN A 267 -4.38 -3.32 -29.88
C ASN A 267 -5.03 -2.03 -29.36
N VAL A 268 -5.69 -1.30 -30.27
CA VAL A 268 -6.56 -0.17 -29.90
C VAL A 268 -7.95 -0.71 -29.54
N HIS A 269 -8.05 -1.48 -28.45
CA HIS A 269 -9.36 -1.81 -27.87
C HIS A 269 -9.82 -0.67 -26.96
N GLN A 270 -11.09 -0.29 -27.07
CA GLN A 270 -11.71 0.88 -26.39
C GLN A 270 -11.80 0.77 -24.86
N GLU A 271 -11.36 -0.33 -24.24
CA GLU A 271 -11.57 -0.60 -22.81
C GLU A 271 -10.44 -0.11 -21.88
N TYR A 272 -9.36 0.46 -22.44
CA TYR A 272 -8.22 0.92 -21.64
C TYR A 272 -7.69 2.27 -22.14
N ILE A 273 -6.97 2.97 -21.26
CA ILE A 273 -6.24 4.19 -21.60
C ILE A 273 -4.79 3.80 -21.93
N PRO A 274 -4.34 3.90 -23.20
CA PRO A 274 -3.08 3.31 -23.64
C PRO A 274 -1.84 3.79 -22.86
N SER A 275 -1.73 5.09 -22.61
CA SER A 275 -0.60 5.66 -21.85
C SER A 275 -0.54 5.13 -20.42
N LEU A 276 -1.68 4.84 -19.80
CA LEU A 276 -1.71 4.30 -18.44
C LEU A 276 -1.38 2.81 -18.39
N VAL A 277 -1.73 2.06 -19.43
CA VAL A 277 -1.30 0.66 -19.61
C VAL A 277 0.21 0.59 -19.84
N ALA A 278 0.75 1.45 -20.71
CA ALA A 278 2.18 1.56 -20.95
C ALA A 278 2.92 1.95 -19.67
N LEU A 279 2.35 2.90 -18.89
CA LEU A 279 2.90 3.32 -17.61
C LEU A 279 2.91 2.15 -16.61
N SER A 280 1.80 1.42 -16.50
CA SER A 280 1.75 0.23 -15.64
C SER A 280 2.79 -0.80 -16.05
N SER A 281 3.08 -0.95 -17.34
CA SER A 281 4.07 -1.89 -17.86
C SER A 281 5.50 -1.47 -17.47
N ALA A 282 5.83 -0.19 -17.65
CA ALA A 282 7.11 0.38 -17.22
C ALA A 282 7.33 0.25 -15.70
N MET A 283 6.31 0.57 -14.89
CA MET A 283 6.42 0.44 -13.43
C MET A 283 6.56 -1.01 -12.98
N ARG A 284 5.84 -1.95 -13.62
CA ARG A 284 5.99 -3.39 -13.35
C ARG A 284 7.37 -3.91 -13.73
N CYS A 285 8.00 -3.37 -14.78
CA CYS A 285 9.38 -3.70 -15.14
C CYS A 285 10.35 -3.34 -13.99
N LEU A 286 10.25 -2.13 -13.43
CA LEU A 286 11.04 -1.73 -12.26
C LEU A 286 10.75 -2.58 -11.03
N GLN A 287 9.48 -2.87 -10.75
CA GLN A 287 9.10 -3.71 -9.61
C GLN A 287 9.69 -5.11 -9.70
N ARG A 288 9.64 -5.73 -10.89
CA ARG A 288 10.23 -7.06 -11.15
C ARG A 288 11.75 -7.03 -10.96
N TYR A 289 12.41 -6.01 -11.51
CA TYR A 289 13.85 -5.84 -11.39
C TYR A 289 14.28 -5.67 -9.93
N GLU A 290 13.67 -4.75 -9.18
CA GLU A 290 14.02 -4.51 -7.77
C GLU A 290 13.71 -5.74 -6.90
N PHE A 291 12.58 -6.42 -7.14
CA PHE A 291 12.27 -7.67 -6.48
C PHE A 291 13.33 -8.75 -6.75
N LYS A 292 13.73 -8.92 -8.03
CA LYS A 292 14.79 -9.85 -8.43
C LYS A 292 16.13 -9.49 -7.78
N THR A 293 16.50 -8.22 -7.74
CA THR A 293 17.74 -7.76 -7.07
C THR A 293 17.72 -8.09 -5.59
N ASN A 294 16.58 -7.93 -4.92
CA ASN A 294 16.46 -8.15 -3.48
C ASN A 294 16.36 -9.65 -3.11
N HIS A 295 15.64 -10.45 -3.90
CA HIS A 295 15.20 -11.79 -3.50
C HIS A 295 15.56 -12.91 -4.48
N GLY A 296 16.11 -12.59 -5.65
CA GLY A 296 16.33 -13.55 -6.73
C GLY A 296 17.27 -14.70 -6.36
N GLU A 297 18.34 -14.42 -5.61
CA GLU A 297 19.24 -15.45 -5.10
C GLU A 297 18.52 -16.41 -4.14
N TRP A 298 17.73 -15.85 -3.21
CA TRP A 298 16.96 -16.66 -2.27
C TRP A 298 15.93 -17.53 -2.97
N VAL A 299 15.15 -16.96 -3.90
CA VAL A 299 14.13 -17.70 -4.66
C VAL A 299 14.77 -18.85 -5.46
N THR A 300 15.90 -18.61 -6.11
CA THR A 300 16.57 -19.65 -6.93
C THR A 300 17.23 -20.75 -6.09
N THR A 301 17.78 -20.39 -4.92
CA THR A 301 18.47 -21.32 -4.02
C THR A 301 17.50 -22.14 -3.18
N VAL A 302 16.52 -21.48 -2.55
CA VAL A 302 15.59 -22.11 -1.59
C VAL A 302 14.41 -22.77 -2.30
N LYS A 303 14.01 -22.25 -3.47
CA LYS A 303 12.83 -22.71 -4.23
C LYS A 303 11.60 -22.80 -3.32
N PRO A 304 11.18 -21.66 -2.74
CA PRO A 304 10.12 -21.63 -1.74
C PRO A 304 8.81 -22.20 -2.29
N ASN A 305 8.01 -22.78 -1.40
CA ASN A 305 6.62 -23.10 -1.71
C ASN A 305 5.81 -21.80 -1.83
N LEU A 306 5.38 -21.45 -3.05
CA LEU A 306 4.66 -20.22 -3.36
C LEU A 306 3.19 -20.52 -3.68
N GLY A 307 2.30 -19.62 -3.28
CA GLY A 307 0.88 -19.71 -3.56
C GLY A 307 0.54 -19.70 -5.07
N PRO A 308 -0.64 -20.21 -5.46
CA PRO A 308 -1.12 -20.15 -6.83
C PRO A 308 -1.16 -18.69 -7.36
N GLY A 309 -0.74 -18.48 -8.60
CA GLY A 309 -0.65 -17.15 -9.22
C GLY A 309 0.55 -16.31 -8.77
N LEU A 310 0.95 -16.35 -7.49
CA LEU A 310 2.19 -15.70 -7.06
C LEU A 310 3.42 -16.39 -7.66
N SER A 311 3.43 -17.72 -7.65
CA SER A 311 4.56 -18.52 -8.18
C SER A 311 4.95 -18.06 -9.59
N GLU A 312 3.98 -17.89 -10.48
CA GLU A 312 4.22 -17.39 -11.83
C GLU A 312 4.84 -15.99 -11.83
N ARG A 313 4.28 -15.03 -11.10
CA ARG A 313 4.82 -13.65 -11.02
C ARG A 313 6.25 -13.61 -10.47
N VAL A 314 6.53 -14.38 -9.42
CA VAL A 314 7.86 -14.44 -8.80
C VAL A 314 8.87 -15.02 -9.79
N TRP A 315 8.53 -16.12 -10.46
CA TRP A 315 9.43 -16.71 -11.45
C TRP A 315 9.59 -15.86 -12.71
N GLU A 316 8.54 -15.14 -13.15
CA GLU A 316 8.65 -14.12 -14.19
C GLU A 316 9.62 -13.00 -13.79
N ALA A 317 9.52 -12.49 -12.56
CA ALA A 317 10.41 -11.46 -12.04
C ALA A 317 11.86 -11.96 -11.99
N VAL A 318 12.09 -13.16 -11.45
CA VAL A 318 13.43 -13.74 -11.33
C VAL A 318 14.07 -14.02 -12.70
N LYS A 319 13.26 -14.41 -13.69
CA LYS A 319 13.72 -14.70 -15.06
C LYS A 319 13.77 -13.48 -15.96
N SER A 320 13.29 -12.31 -15.53
CA SER A 320 13.24 -11.14 -16.39
C SER A 320 14.65 -10.68 -16.77
N THR A 321 14.78 -10.18 -17.99
CA THR A 321 15.97 -9.47 -18.44
C THR A 321 16.00 -8.07 -17.82
N ASP A 322 17.18 -7.45 -17.81
CA ASP A 322 17.35 -6.07 -17.35
C ASP A 322 17.13 -5.08 -18.53
N GLU A 323 16.52 -5.55 -19.60
CA GLU A 323 16.11 -4.75 -20.76
C GLU A 323 15.01 -3.76 -20.31
N HIS A 324 15.08 -2.53 -20.84
CA HIS A 324 14.16 -1.43 -20.50
C HIS A 324 14.23 -0.87 -19.07
N ILE A 325 15.14 -1.32 -18.19
CA ILE A 325 15.26 -0.76 -16.83
C ILE A 325 15.66 0.72 -16.85
N GLY A 326 16.65 1.09 -17.66
CA GLY A 326 17.04 2.49 -17.84
C GLY A 326 15.88 3.35 -18.35
N ILE A 327 15.10 2.86 -19.32
CA ILE A 327 13.94 3.56 -19.88
C ILE A 327 12.83 3.67 -18.82
N SER A 328 12.59 2.63 -18.02
CA SER A 328 11.58 2.65 -16.97
C SER A 328 11.90 3.69 -15.89
N HIS A 329 13.18 3.88 -15.56
CA HIS A 329 13.61 4.97 -14.69
C HIS A 329 13.36 6.36 -15.31
N SER A 330 13.58 6.53 -16.62
CA SER A 330 13.23 7.76 -17.34
C SER A 330 11.73 8.02 -17.27
N VAL A 331 10.88 7.02 -17.58
CA VAL A 331 9.41 7.11 -17.47
C VAL A 331 9.00 7.54 -16.06
N LYS A 332 9.56 6.94 -15.01
CA LYS A 332 9.27 7.29 -13.62
C LYS A 332 9.61 8.76 -13.33
N THR A 333 10.78 9.22 -13.77
CA THR A 333 11.27 10.59 -13.52
C THR A 333 10.45 11.63 -14.28
N GLU A 334 10.21 11.40 -15.56
CA GLU A 334 9.36 12.26 -16.41
C GLU A 334 7.94 12.36 -15.85
N LEU A 335 7.35 11.24 -15.42
CA LEU A 335 6.03 11.25 -14.78
C LEU A 335 6.01 12.06 -13.49
N GLN A 336 7.04 11.94 -12.65
CA GLN A 336 7.15 12.77 -11.43
C GLN A 336 7.17 14.26 -11.78
N THR A 337 7.93 14.66 -12.79
CA THR A 337 7.98 16.05 -13.27
C THR A 337 6.61 16.50 -13.83
N ALA A 338 5.97 15.66 -14.64
CA ALA A 338 4.66 15.94 -15.22
C ALA A 338 3.60 16.12 -14.11
N LEU A 339 3.51 15.20 -13.14
CA LEU A 339 2.54 15.30 -12.05
C LEU A 339 2.83 16.48 -11.11
N SER A 340 4.11 16.79 -10.84
CA SER A 340 4.48 17.97 -10.05
C SER A 340 4.04 19.27 -10.73
N THR A 341 4.18 19.33 -12.06
CA THR A 341 3.71 20.46 -12.86
C THR A 341 2.19 20.55 -12.86
N LEU A 342 1.49 19.42 -13.04
CA LEU A 342 0.03 19.36 -13.05
C LEU A 342 -0.58 19.81 -11.73
N LEU A 343 0.03 19.43 -10.62
CA LEU A 343 -0.42 19.76 -9.26
C LEU A 343 0.12 21.09 -8.75
N GLU A 344 0.91 21.82 -9.55
CA GLU A 344 1.56 23.07 -9.18
C GLU A 344 2.42 22.94 -7.90
N VAL A 345 2.96 21.74 -7.65
CA VAL A 345 3.82 21.45 -6.51
C VAL A 345 5.25 21.82 -6.88
N PHE A 346 5.54 23.12 -6.80
CA PHE A 346 6.90 23.63 -6.95
C PHE A 346 7.67 23.41 -5.66
N SER A 347 8.40 22.30 -5.57
CA SER A 347 9.52 22.06 -4.63
C SER A 347 9.44 22.85 -3.31
N LEU A 348 8.46 22.53 -2.47
CA LEU A 348 8.58 22.76 -1.03
C LEU A 348 9.32 21.55 -0.47
N SER A 349 10.61 21.72 -0.20
CA SER A 349 11.53 20.83 0.53
C SER A 349 11.14 19.34 0.59
N SER A 350 11.70 18.53 -0.31
CA SER A 350 12.02 17.09 -0.14
C SER A 350 10.98 16.11 0.46
N SER A 351 9.72 16.48 0.66
CA SER A 351 8.76 15.68 1.46
C SER A 351 7.33 15.60 0.92
N LEU A 352 7.05 16.17 -0.26
CA LEU A 352 5.80 15.92 -0.97
C LEU A 352 6.04 15.39 -2.39
N GLN A 353 6.08 14.07 -2.51
CA GLN A 353 5.90 13.36 -3.77
C GLN A 353 4.52 12.70 -3.76
N ILE A 354 3.54 13.38 -4.37
CA ILE A 354 2.19 12.86 -4.58
C ILE A 354 2.27 11.88 -5.75
N TRP A 355 1.95 10.61 -5.50
CA TRP A 355 1.69 9.64 -6.57
C TRP A 355 0.20 9.36 -6.65
N SER A 356 -0.39 9.72 -7.79
CA SER A 356 -1.64 9.12 -8.26
C SER A 356 -1.36 7.64 -8.50
N SER A 357 -2.12 6.74 -7.88
CA SER A 357 -2.18 5.38 -8.42
C SER A 357 -3.40 5.27 -9.28
N PHE A 358 -3.12 5.06 -10.56
CA PHE A 358 -4.01 4.31 -11.38
C PHE A 358 -4.13 2.92 -10.78
N PRO A 359 -5.34 2.38 -10.60
CA PRO A 359 -5.48 0.98 -10.28
C PRO A 359 -4.75 0.21 -11.40
N GLN A 360 -3.65 -0.46 -11.05
CA GLN A 360 -3.15 -1.53 -11.88
C GLN A 360 -4.34 -2.48 -12.08
N THR A 361 -4.71 -2.67 -13.33
CA THR A 361 -5.81 -3.51 -13.81
C THR A 361 -6.08 -4.66 -12.85
N VAL A 362 -7.20 -4.58 -12.12
CA VAL A 362 -7.75 -5.71 -11.38
C VAL A 362 -8.14 -6.73 -12.43
N TYR A 363 -7.29 -7.73 -12.62
CA TYR A 363 -7.69 -8.95 -13.33
C TYR A 363 -8.74 -9.62 -12.44
N PHE A 364 -10.02 -9.45 -12.78
CA PHE A 364 -11.02 -10.41 -12.36
C PHE A 364 -10.71 -11.70 -13.12
N GLY A 365 -10.03 -12.64 -12.45
CA GLY A 365 -9.97 -14.02 -12.91
C GLY A 365 -11.40 -14.56 -12.92
N LEU A 366 -12.04 -14.55 -14.09
CA LEU A 366 -13.18 -15.41 -14.36
C LEU A 366 -12.64 -16.83 -14.51
N SER A 367 -12.64 -17.58 -13.42
CA SER A 367 -12.68 -19.03 -13.52
C SER A 367 -14.07 -19.42 -14.01
N ASN A 368 -14.14 -19.99 -15.23
CA ASN A 368 -15.29 -20.79 -15.66
C ASN A 368 -15.56 -21.93 -14.67
#